data_AF-A0A674P5V3-F1
#
_entry.id   AF-A0A674P5V3-F1
#
_cell.length_a   1.000
_cell.length_b   1.000
_cell.length_c   1.000
_cell.angle_alpha   90.00
_cell.angle_beta   90.00
_cell.angle_gamma   90.00
#
_symmetry.space_group_name_H-M   'P 1'
#
loop_
_entity.id
_entity.type
_entity.pdbx_description
1 polymer ?
#
loop_
_entity_poly.entity_id
_entity_poly.type
_entity_poly.pdbx_seq_one_letter_code
_entity_poly.pdbx_strand_id
1 'polypeptide(L)'
;MITRTVSKNPRTTRGDLVNDLQRAGTKVTKATISNTLHRQGLKSCSARRVPLLKPVHVQARLKFAREHSDDPEEDWENVIWSDETKIELFGKNSTCRHP
;
A
#
# COMPACT_ATOMS: atom_id res chain seq x y z
N MET A 1 0.64 -0.17 -23.65
CA MET A 1 -0.33 0.80 -23.09
C MET A 1 -0.83 0.35 -21.72
N ILE A 2 -1.39 -0.86 -21.61
CA ILE A 2 -1.99 -1.41 -20.36
C ILE A 2 -1.02 -1.40 -19.16
N THR A 3 0.15 -2.02 -19.28
CA THR A 3 1.14 -2.10 -18.19
C THR A 3 1.64 -0.74 -17.73
N ARG A 4 1.86 0.18 -18.68
CA ARG A 4 2.27 1.56 -18.40
C ARG A 4 1.22 2.33 -17.60
N THR A 5 -0.06 2.16 -17.91
CA THR A 5 -1.16 2.81 -17.16
C THR A 5 -1.23 2.28 -15.73
N VAL A 6 -1.20 0.95 -15.55
CA VAL A 6 -1.25 0.32 -14.22
C VAL A 6 -0.01 0.66 -13.39
N SER A 7 1.16 0.78 -14.01
CA SER A 7 2.38 1.18 -13.31
C SER A 7 2.32 2.64 -12.82
N LYS A 8 1.71 3.55 -13.59
CA LYS A 8 1.51 4.95 -13.17
C LYS A 8 0.47 5.08 -12.06
N ASN A 9 -0.62 4.32 -12.15
CA ASN A 9 -1.67 4.31 -11.13
C ASN A 9 -2.04 2.85 -10.79
N PRO A 10 -1.49 2.28 -9.70
CA PRO A 10 -1.76 0.90 -9.32
C PRO A 10 -3.21 0.66 -8.86
N ARG A 11 -4.01 1.73 -8.69
CA ARG A 11 -5.44 1.63 -8.37
C ARG A 11 -6.34 1.55 -9.59
N THR A 12 -5.79 1.66 -10.80
CA THR A 12 -6.58 1.54 -12.04
C THR A 12 -7.23 0.16 -12.11
N THR A 13 -8.55 0.14 -12.30
CA THR A 13 -9.30 -1.11 -12.36
C THR A 13 -9.26 -1.72 -13.75
N ARG A 14 -9.60 -3.00 -13.85
CA ARG A 14 -9.78 -3.67 -15.15
C ARG A 14 -10.89 -3.00 -15.97
N GLY A 15 -11.91 -2.43 -15.32
CA GLY A 15 -12.99 -1.71 -16.00
C GLY A 15 -12.50 -0.42 -16.63
N ASP A 16 -11.71 0.36 -15.90
CA ASP A 16 -11.11 1.60 -16.42
C ASP A 16 -10.25 1.30 -17.65
N LEU A 17 -9.45 0.23 -17.60
CA LEU A 17 -8.63 -0.19 -18.75
C LEU A 17 -9.46 -0.62 -19.96
N VAL A 18 -10.62 -1.27 -19.76
CA VAL A 18 -11.54 -1.58 -20.86
C VAL A 18 -12.06 -0.29 -21.50
N ASN A 19 -12.51 0.67 -20.68
CA ASN A 19 -13.06 1.93 -21.16
C ASN A 19 -12.01 2.77 -21.91
N ASP A 20 -10.79 2.85 -21.39
CA ASP A 20 -9.67 3.57 -22.01
C ASP A 20 -9.32 2.98 -23.38
N LEU A 21 -9.26 1.65 -23.48
CA LEU A 21 -8.97 0.97 -24.73
C LEU A 21 -10.11 1.11 -25.73
N GLN A 22 -11.35 1.03 -25.27
CA GLN A 22 -12.53 1.25 -26.11
C GLN A 22 -12.56 2.68 -26.67
N ARG A 23 -12.20 3.68 -25.87
CA ARG A 23 -12.06 5.08 -26.31
C ARG A 23 -10.95 5.25 -27.35
N ALA A 24 -9.90 4.45 -27.27
CA ALA A 24 -8.83 4.37 -28.28
C ALA A 24 -9.23 3.50 -29.51
N GLY A 25 -10.49 3.08 -29.63
CA GLY A 25 -10.99 2.28 -30.75
C GLY A 25 -10.73 0.78 -30.65
N THR A 26 -10.17 0.30 -29.53
CA THR A 26 -9.85 -1.13 -29.33
C THR A 26 -10.82 -1.76 -28.33
N LYS A 27 -11.71 -2.63 -28.80
CA LYS A 27 -12.62 -3.39 -27.92
C LYS A 27 -11.89 -4.59 -27.34
N VAL A 28 -11.73 -4.62 -26.02
CA VAL A 28 -11.12 -5.75 -25.30
C VAL A 28 -12.02 -6.24 -24.17
N THR A 29 -11.84 -7.50 -23.77
CA THR A 29 -12.54 -8.04 -22.60
C THR A 29 -11.70 -7.90 -21.33
N LYS A 30 -12.36 -7.91 -20.17
CA LYS A 30 -11.66 -7.94 -18.87
C LYS A 30 -10.72 -9.14 -18.73
N ALA A 31 -11.08 -10.29 -19.31
CA ALA A 31 -10.26 -11.50 -19.29
C ALA A 31 -8.95 -11.30 -20.07
N THR A 32 -9.00 -10.69 -21.25
CA THR A 32 -7.81 -10.33 -22.03
C THR A 32 -6.87 -9.46 -21.20
N ILE A 33 -7.40 -8.41 -20.56
CA ILE A 33 -6.61 -7.51 -19.70
C ILE A 33 -5.98 -8.28 -18.54
N SER A 34 -6.76 -9.13 -17.84
CA SER A 34 -6.25 -9.93 -16.72
C SER A 34 -5.12 -10.87 -17.15
N ASN A 35 -5.27 -11.54 -18.30
CA ASN A 35 -4.25 -12.44 -18.85
C ASN A 35 -2.99 -11.66 -19.22
N THR A 36 -3.12 -10.47 -19.81
CA THR A 36 -1.98 -9.61 -20.12
C THR A 36 -1.26 -9.17 -18.85
N LEU A 37 -1.98 -8.75 -17.81
CA LEU A 37 -1.39 -8.33 -16.53
C LEU A 37 -0.67 -9.49 -15.84
N HIS A 38 -1.28 -10.68 -15.78
CA HIS A 38 -0.67 -11.87 -15.19
C HIS A 38 0.58 -12.35 -15.95
N ARG A 39 0.57 -12.31 -17.29
CA ARG A 39 1.77 -12.60 -18.10
C ARG A 39 2.94 -11.65 -17.81
N GLN A 40 2.64 -10.46 -17.29
CA GLN A 40 3.62 -9.45 -16.91
C GLN A 40 3.92 -9.49 -15.40
N GLY A 41 3.45 -10.51 -14.68
CA GLY A 41 3.68 -10.69 -13.25
C GLY A 41 2.86 -9.78 -12.33
N LEU A 42 1.94 -8.97 -12.88
CA LEU A 42 1.14 -8.02 -12.11
C LEU A 42 -0.08 -8.72 -11.49
N LYS A 43 -0.15 -8.69 -10.15
CA LYS A 43 -1.27 -9.24 -9.37
C LYS A 43 -2.05 -8.12 -8.71
N SER A 44 -3.34 -8.35 -8.49
CA SER A 44 -4.16 -7.43 -7.69
C SER A 44 -3.77 -7.50 -6.22
N CYS A 45 -3.57 -6.34 -5.60
CA CYS A 45 -3.30 -6.22 -4.17
C CYS A 45 -4.23 -5.18 -3.53
N SER A 46 -4.61 -5.41 -2.28
CA SER A 46 -5.26 -4.38 -1.47
C SER A 46 -4.19 -3.49 -0.84
N ALA A 47 -4.35 -2.17 -0.95
CA ALA A 47 -3.46 -1.24 -0.25
C ALA A 47 -3.60 -1.43 1.27
N ARG A 48 -2.47 -1.49 1.99
CA ARG A 48 -2.49 -1.55 3.45
C ARG A 48 -3.14 -0.28 4.00
N ARG A 49 -3.96 -0.44 5.05
CA ARG A 49 -4.49 0.70 5.81
C ARG A 49 -3.33 1.30 6.60
N VAL A 50 -3.08 2.59 6.39
CA VAL A 50 -2.04 3.33 7.09
C VAL A 50 -2.62 4.64 7.61
N PRO A 51 -2.15 5.15 8.76
CA PRO A 51 -2.57 6.46 9.24
C PRO A 51 -2.14 7.54 8.26
N LEU A 52 -3.02 8.53 8.04
CA LEU A 52 -2.70 9.69 7.21
C LEU A 52 -1.73 10.60 7.98
N LEU A 53 -0.54 10.82 7.41
CA LEU A 53 0.47 11.67 8.01
C LEU A 53 0.38 13.08 7.42
N LYS A 54 0.41 14.08 8.29
CA LYS A 54 0.64 15.48 7.88
C LYS A 54 2.12 15.66 7.51
N PRO A 55 2.47 16.62 6.65
CA PRO A 55 3.87 16.88 6.28
C PRO A 55 4.80 17.07 7.48
N VAL A 56 4.32 17.74 8.53
CA VAL A 56 5.09 17.94 9.77
C VAL A 56 5.43 16.63 10.48
N HIS A 57 4.50 15.65 10.49
CA HIS A 57 4.76 14.33 11.08
C HIS A 57 5.79 13.55 10.24
N VAL A 58 5.72 13.66 8.91
CA VAL A 58 6.70 13.02 8.02
C VAL A 58 8.10 13.57 8.28
N GLN A 59 8.24 14.90 8.38
CA GLN A 59 9.51 15.55 8.67
C GLN A 59 10.05 15.16 10.05
N ALA A 60 9.22 15.21 11.10
CA ALA A 60 9.64 14.84 12.45
C ALA A 60 10.09 13.37 12.54
N ARG A 61 9.33 12.44 11.93
CA ARG A 61 9.68 11.01 11.89
C ARG A 61 10.97 10.76 11.11
N LEU A 62 11.16 11.43 9.97
CA LEU A 62 12.37 11.30 9.17
C LEU A 62 13.59 11.86 9.90
N LYS A 63 13.44 12.99 10.59
CA LYS A 63 14.49 13.58 11.42
C LYS A 63 14.91 12.61 12.53
N PHE A 64 13.95 12.13 13.33
CA PHE A 64 14.20 11.15 14.38
C PHE A 64 14.91 9.90 13.85
N ALA A 65 14.41 9.30 12.76
CA ALA A 65 15.01 8.10 12.18
C ALA A 65 16.44 8.29 11.66
N ARG A 66 16.80 9.50 11.21
CA ARG A 66 18.17 9.82 10.77
C ARG A 66 19.11 10.12 11.93
N GLU A 67 18.59 10.74 12.98
CA GLU A 67 19.38 11.04 14.18
C GLU A 67 19.76 9.78 14.93
N HIS A 68 18.91 8.74 14.88
CA HIS A 68 19.09 7.49 15.62
C HIS A 68 19.37 6.29 14.69
N SER A 69 19.82 6.50 13.44
CA SER A 69 20.02 5.39 12.48
C SER A 69 21.26 4.56 12.78
N ASP A 70 22.27 5.19 13.37
CA ASP A 70 23.57 4.59 13.69
C ASP A 70 23.75 4.41 15.20
N ASP A 71 22.67 4.58 15.97
CA ASP A 71 22.70 4.40 17.43
C ASP A 71 23.01 2.93 17.76
N PRO A 72 23.95 2.68 18.68
CA PRO A 72 24.32 1.34 19.10
C PRO A 72 23.17 0.64 19.86
N GLU A 73 23.21 -0.69 19.92
CA GLU A 73 22.13 -1.49 20.53
C GLU A 73 21.95 -1.14 22.02
N GLU A 74 23.05 -0.84 22.71
CA GLU A 74 23.08 -0.45 24.12
C GLU A 74 22.23 0.80 24.41
N ASP A 75 22.12 1.73 23.46
CA ASP A 75 21.29 2.92 23.62
C ASP A 75 19.80 2.55 23.62
N TRP A 76 19.41 1.54 22.85
CA TRP A 76 18.03 1.03 22.79
C TRP A 76 17.66 0.13 23.98
N GLU A 77 18.63 -0.61 24.53
CA GLU A 77 18.42 -1.48 25.70
C GLU A 77 17.97 -0.68 26.94
N ASN A 78 18.40 0.58 27.04
CA ASN A 78 18.08 1.45 28.16
C ASN A 78 16.74 2.20 27.98
N VAL A 79 16.04 2.02 26.86
CA VAL A 79 14.77 2.71 26.59
C VAL A 79 13.58 1.94 27.16
N ILE A 80 12.84 2.58 28.06
CA ILE A 80 11.54 2.07 28.55
C ILE A 80 10.41 2.67 27.70
N TRP A 81 9.76 1.82 26.91
CA TRP A 81 8.61 2.19 26.07
C TRP A 81 7.29 2.07 26.84
N SER A 82 6.39 3.03 26.65
CA SER A 82 5.03 2.98 27.18
C SER A 82 4.02 3.41 26.11
N ASP A 83 2.86 2.74 26.12
CA ASP A 83 1.70 3.10 25.29
C ASP A 83 0.43 2.52 25.94
N GLU A 84 -0.72 3.03 25.54
CA GLU A 84 -2.02 2.55 26.00
C GLU A 84 -2.76 1.82 24.87
N THR A 85 -3.29 0.63 25.15
CA THR A 85 -4.09 -0.12 24.18
C THR A 85 -5.43 -0.56 24.76
N LYS A 86 -6.45 -0.61 23.89
CA LYS A 86 -7.79 -1.04 24.28
C LYS A 86 -7.91 -2.56 24.13
N ILE A 87 -8.21 -3.23 25.24
CA ILE A 87 -8.51 -4.67 25.27
C ILE A 87 -10.03 -4.85 25.28
N GLU A 88 -10.57 -5.52 24.26
CA GLU A 88 -12.01 -5.81 24.13
C GLU A 88 -12.28 -7.30 24.35
N LEU A 89 -13.28 -7.63 25.18
CA LEU A 89 -13.64 -9.01 25.52
C LEU A 89 -14.14 -9.84 24.31
N PHE A 90 -14.81 -9.18 23.36
CA PHE A 90 -15.27 -9.79 22.11
C PHE A 90 -14.77 -8.94 20.94
N GLY A 91 -13.63 -9.33 20.37
CA GLY A 91 -12.95 -8.58 19.32
C GLY A 91 -13.81 -8.44 18.06
N LYS A 92 -14.38 -7.26 17.84
CA LYS A 92 -15.05 -6.89 16.57
C LYS A 92 -14.06 -6.29 15.56
N ASN A 93 -12.76 -6.35 15.86
CA ASN A 93 -11.71 -5.73 15.07
C ASN A 93 -11.37 -6.58 13.83
N SER A 94 -12.31 -6.65 12.89
CA SER A 94 -12.14 -7.26 11.57
C SER A 94 -11.22 -6.39 10.68
N THR A 95 -9.93 -6.33 11.02
CA THR A 95 -8.95 -5.62 10.18
C THR A 95 -7.79 -6.48 9.70
N CYS A 96 -7.68 -7.72 10.16
CA CYS A 96 -6.77 -8.70 9.57
C CYS A 96 -7.40 -9.32 8.33
N ARG A 97 -7.12 -8.77 7.15
CA ARG A 97 -7.21 -9.54 5.91
C ARG A 97 -5.86 -10.18 5.70
N HIS A 98 -5.75 -11.47 6.01
CA HIS A 98 -4.57 -12.25 5.65
C HIS A 98 -4.39 -12.23 4.11
N PRO A 99 -3.13 -12.26 3.63
CA PRO A 99 -2.83 -12.35 2.20
C PRO A 99 -3.41 -13.60 1.54
#